data_AF-A0A8J5KPI5-F1
#
_entry.id   AF-A0A8J5KPI5-F1
#
_cell.length_a   1.000
_cell.length_b   1.000
_cell.length_c   1.000
_cell.angle_alpha   90.00
_cell.angle_beta   90.00
_cell.angle_gamma   90.00
#
_symmetry.space_group_name_H-M   'P 1'
#
loop_
_entity.id
_entity.type
_entity.pdbx_description
1 polymer ?
#
loop_
_entity_poly.entity_id
_entity_poly.type
_entity_poly.pdbx_seq_one_letter_code
_entity_poly.pdbx_strand_id
1 'polypeptide(L)'
;MDDEEKQARRNDGEDHYKRWLSYVNEVALELRQLGQAVLPMMMASFLIFSKILISMLFLGRLGDAELAGGSQAIGFANISGYNVLMGLALGMEPICGQAFGARQWAVLTQTLHKTILLLLIVTVPVAIIWLNVQPILLKLGQDAVITSITKDYLLWSLPDLVAQALLQPLNIFLRTQNHINALTIATAFAALLHIPATYFFTFYLGWGVKGVAIASVCNTINNNLAIMAFLFISDNVPKIWTGLSTDCLRGWGRLLKLGLPNAVAACLQWGCYQVLLLLCGLLPDPKSSVAAMGILTQTTGVMYLFPASLGMVLATRVGNELGARRPAAARRTAAVGLALAATGGLLAFAFAAGMRRSWGRMFTDDPVTLALTATALPIVGLCELGNSPQTAGCGVLRGSARPATGAQINLGAFYLVGMPVAVIAGFPLGLGLRGLWFGIVAAQASCVCLVLWAIVRTDWEKEATKAEVLAAEGTIDGGGGQQSGLTEPLVT
;
A
#
# COMPACT_ATOMS: atom_id res chain seq x y z
N MET A 1 -59.19 20.50 11.71
CA MET A 1 -58.65 19.15 11.51
C MET A 1 -57.84 19.07 10.21
N ASP A 2 -58.38 19.50 9.07
CA ASP A 2 -57.65 19.50 7.77
C ASP A 2 -56.41 20.42 7.70
N ASP A 3 -56.43 21.58 8.37
CA ASP A 3 -55.32 22.54 8.29
C ASP A 3 -54.14 22.15 9.20
N GLU A 4 -54.39 21.51 10.34
CA GLU A 4 -53.34 20.97 11.21
C GLU A 4 -52.63 19.78 10.55
N GLU A 5 -53.37 18.92 9.85
CA GLU A 5 -52.79 17.78 9.14
C GLU A 5 -51.95 18.23 7.92
N LYS A 6 -52.39 19.29 7.21
CA LYS A 6 -51.60 19.94 6.16
C LYS A 6 -50.34 20.62 6.72
N GLN A 7 -50.44 21.30 7.85
CA GLN A 7 -49.30 21.94 8.52
C GLN A 7 -48.27 20.89 8.99
N ALA A 8 -48.74 19.78 9.56
CA ALA A 8 -47.89 18.67 10.00
C ALA A 8 -47.16 18.00 8.83
N ARG A 9 -47.85 17.74 7.71
CA ARG A 9 -47.23 17.19 6.48
C ARG A 9 -46.21 18.16 5.86
N ARG A 10 -46.44 19.46 5.97
CA ARG A 10 -45.52 20.50 5.47
C ARG A 10 -44.27 20.61 6.33
N ASN A 11 -44.42 20.56 7.66
CA ASN A 11 -43.31 20.54 8.61
C ASN A 11 -42.45 19.26 8.48
N ASP A 12 -43.09 18.10 8.30
CA ASP A 12 -42.37 16.82 8.08
C ASP A 12 -41.59 16.83 6.76
N GLY A 13 -42.16 17.45 5.71
CA GLY A 13 -41.46 17.68 4.45
C GLY A 13 -40.26 18.62 4.56
N GLU A 14 -40.39 19.71 5.33
CA GLU A 14 -39.27 20.63 5.60
C GLU A 14 -38.16 19.97 6.44
N ASP A 15 -38.51 19.16 7.45
CA ASP A 15 -37.55 18.45 8.27
C ASP A 15 -36.83 17.34 7.50
N HIS A 16 -37.54 16.62 6.63
CA HIS A 16 -36.94 15.67 5.69
C HIS A 16 -35.98 16.36 4.72
N TYR A 17 -36.37 17.52 4.17
CA TYR A 17 -35.52 18.31 3.28
C TYR A 17 -34.25 18.83 3.97
N LYS A 18 -34.37 19.36 5.20
CA LYS A 18 -33.22 19.82 6.00
C LYS A 18 -32.26 18.67 6.33
N ARG A 19 -32.78 17.50 6.72
CA ARG A 19 -31.96 16.29 6.96
C ARG A 19 -31.25 15.83 5.70
N TRP A 20 -31.94 15.82 4.55
CA TRP A 20 -31.36 15.47 3.27
C TRP A 20 -30.24 16.45 2.85
N LEU A 21 -30.48 17.76 2.96
CA LEU A 21 -29.46 18.78 2.69
C LEU A 21 -28.24 18.64 3.60
N SER A 22 -28.44 18.41 4.90
CA SER A 22 -27.36 18.17 5.85
C SER A 22 -26.54 16.94 5.45
N TYR A 23 -27.19 15.83 5.11
CA TYR A 23 -26.52 14.62 4.64
C TYR A 23 -25.71 14.85 3.35
N VAL A 24 -26.30 15.54 2.37
CA VAL A 24 -25.60 15.88 1.12
C VAL A 24 -24.37 16.75 1.38
N ASN A 25 -24.49 17.75 2.26
CA ASN A 25 -23.37 18.61 2.65
C ASN A 25 -22.25 17.82 3.35
N GLU A 26 -22.60 16.90 4.23
CA GLU A 26 -21.63 16.03 4.90
C GLU A 26 -20.91 15.10 3.91
N VAL A 27 -21.63 14.52 2.94
CA VAL A 27 -21.04 13.68 1.90
C VAL A 27 -20.13 14.50 0.99
N ALA A 28 -20.54 15.70 0.60
CA ALA A 28 -19.73 16.60 -0.22
C ALA A 28 -18.44 17.04 0.50
N LEU A 29 -18.54 17.34 1.81
CA LEU A 29 -17.39 17.65 2.64
C LEU A 29 -16.43 16.47 2.74
N GLU A 30 -16.97 15.26 2.98
CA GLU A 30 -16.18 14.04 3.08
C GLU A 30 -15.46 13.74 1.77
N LEU A 31 -16.14 13.87 0.63
CA LEU A 31 -15.56 13.70 -0.70
C LEU A 31 -14.43 14.70 -0.96
N ARG A 32 -14.62 15.97 -0.57
CA ARG A 32 -13.59 17.01 -0.70
C ARG A 32 -12.35 16.70 0.14
N GLN A 33 -12.54 16.28 1.40
CA GLN A 33 -11.45 15.92 2.30
C GLN A 33 -10.69 14.68 1.80
N LEU A 34 -11.40 13.66 1.34
CA LEU A 34 -10.77 12.48 0.71
C LEU A 34 -9.99 12.89 -0.55
N GLY A 35 -10.58 13.71 -1.44
CA GLY A 35 -9.89 14.20 -2.63
C GLY A 35 -8.60 14.98 -2.32
N GLN A 36 -8.65 15.86 -1.31
CA GLN A 36 -7.50 16.65 -0.86
C GLN A 36 -6.38 15.79 -0.25
N ALA A 37 -6.71 14.64 0.35
CA ALA A 37 -5.74 13.72 0.94
C ALA A 37 -5.20 12.70 -0.07
N VAL A 38 -6.05 12.21 -0.98
CA VAL A 38 -5.69 11.17 -1.96
C VAL A 38 -4.72 11.71 -3.01
N LEU A 39 -4.92 12.93 -3.49
CA LEU A 39 -4.06 13.51 -4.53
C LEU A 39 -2.56 13.59 -4.11
N PRO A 40 -2.19 14.20 -2.96
CA PRO A 40 -0.80 14.21 -2.52
C PRO A 40 -0.29 12.81 -2.19
N MET A 41 -1.13 11.92 -1.62
CA MET A 41 -0.74 10.53 -1.37
C MET A 41 -0.43 9.78 -2.68
N MET A 42 -1.19 10.02 -3.74
CA MET A 42 -0.96 9.44 -5.06
C MET A 42 0.34 9.97 -5.69
N MET A 43 0.61 11.26 -5.54
CA MET A 43 1.90 11.84 -5.93
C MET A 43 3.07 11.22 -5.16
N ALA A 44 2.96 11.06 -3.84
CA ALA A 44 3.98 10.41 -3.04
C ALA A 44 4.20 8.95 -3.50
N SER A 45 3.13 8.19 -3.74
CA SER A 45 3.21 6.82 -4.25
C SER A 45 3.89 6.75 -5.62
N PHE A 46 3.57 7.68 -6.53
CA PHE A 46 4.23 7.78 -7.84
C PHE A 46 5.72 8.10 -7.71
N LEU A 47 6.09 9.03 -6.83
CA LEU A 47 7.49 9.40 -6.58
C LEU A 47 8.30 8.26 -5.92
N ILE A 48 7.66 7.44 -5.08
CA ILE A 48 8.29 6.22 -4.56
C ILE A 48 8.52 5.23 -5.71
N PHE A 49 7.55 5.08 -6.61
CA PHE A 49 7.67 4.19 -7.76
C PHE A 49 8.73 4.66 -8.77
N SER A 50 8.88 5.97 -8.96
CA SER A 50 9.86 6.54 -9.89
C SER A 50 11.30 6.17 -9.53
N LYS A 51 11.63 5.96 -8.24
CA LYS A 51 12.93 5.42 -7.80
C LYS A 51 13.31 4.15 -8.53
N ILE A 52 12.37 3.20 -8.63
CA ILE A 52 12.59 1.91 -9.31
C ILE A 52 12.76 2.13 -10.81
N LEU A 53 11.92 2.98 -11.42
CA LEU A 53 12.01 3.28 -12.86
C LEU A 53 13.34 3.91 -13.24
N ILE A 54 13.81 4.88 -12.46
CA ILE A 54 15.11 5.54 -12.66
C ILE A 54 16.22 4.51 -12.53
N SER A 55 16.21 3.69 -11.48
CA SER A 55 17.23 2.64 -11.29
C SER A 55 17.29 1.67 -12.48
N MET A 56 16.15 1.22 -12.99
CA MET A 56 16.08 0.34 -14.16
C MET A 56 16.61 1.02 -15.43
N LEU A 57 16.30 2.30 -15.64
CA LEU A 57 16.81 3.05 -16.79
C LEU A 57 18.35 3.11 -16.78
N PHE A 58 18.97 3.36 -15.63
CA PHE A 58 20.41 3.41 -15.50
C PHE A 58 21.06 2.03 -15.66
N LEU A 59 20.45 0.97 -15.11
CA LEU A 59 20.90 -0.41 -15.34
C LEU A 59 20.82 -0.80 -16.82
N GLY A 60 19.75 -0.41 -17.52
CA GLY A 60 19.60 -0.64 -18.97
C GLY A 60 20.65 0.09 -19.82
N ARG A 61 21.19 1.21 -19.33
CA ARG A 61 22.30 1.91 -20.00
C ARG A 61 23.67 1.29 -19.74
N LEU A 62 23.81 0.47 -18.69
CA LEU A 62 25.06 -0.24 -18.42
C LEU A 62 25.22 -1.47 -19.33
N GLY A 63 24.13 -2.18 -19.59
CA GLY A 63 24.11 -3.35 -20.48
C GLY A 63 22.96 -4.31 -20.18
N ASP A 64 22.77 -5.28 -21.07
CA ASP A 64 21.68 -6.27 -20.95
C ASP A 64 21.84 -7.18 -19.72
N ALA A 65 23.08 -7.56 -19.39
CA ALA A 65 23.38 -8.39 -18.22
C ALA A 65 23.13 -7.63 -16.91
N GLU A 66 23.51 -6.35 -16.86
CA GLU A 66 23.30 -5.46 -15.72
C GLU A 66 21.82 -5.17 -15.49
N LEU A 67 21.06 -4.97 -16.57
CA LEU A 67 19.61 -4.83 -16.50
C LEU A 67 18.94 -6.10 -15.97
N ALA A 68 19.29 -7.26 -16.50
CA ALA A 68 18.72 -8.54 -16.06
C ALA A 68 19.08 -8.82 -14.59
N GLY A 69 20.35 -8.69 -14.20
CA GLY A 69 20.80 -8.93 -12.82
C GLY A 69 20.26 -7.89 -11.83
N GLY A 70 20.24 -6.62 -12.19
CA GLY A 70 19.67 -5.57 -11.35
C GLY A 70 18.15 -5.67 -11.20
N SER A 71 17.43 -6.06 -12.26
CA SER A 71 15.99 -6.34 -12.19
C SER A 71 15.68 -7.51 -11.27
N GLN A 72 16.44 -8.61 -11.40
CA GLN A 72 16.34 -9.76 -10.51
C GLN A 72 16.64 -9.40 -9.06
N ALA A 73 17.65 -8.55 -8.81
CA ALA A 73 17.97 -8.04 -7.48
C ALA A 73 16.84 -7.22 -6.88
N ILE A 74 16.27 -6.28 -7.63
CA ILE A 74 15.16 -5.43 -7.16
C ILE A 74 13.92 -6.29 -6.87
N GLY A 75 13.60 -7.25 -7.74
CA GLY A 75 12.51 -8.20 -7.52
C GLY A 75 12.72 -9.05 -6.26
N PHE A 76 13.92 -9.61 -6.09
CA PHE A 76 14.28 -10.40 -4.92
C PHE A 76 14.21 -9.57 -3.63
N ALA A 77 14.72 -8.33 -3.64
CA ALA A 77 14.69 -7.40 -2.50
C ALA A 77 13.26 -7.02 -2.10
N ASN A 78 12.39 -6.76 -3.08
CA ASN A 78 10.98 -6.44 -2.84
C ASN A 78 10.27 -7.57 -2.10
N ILE A 79 10.42 -8.81 -2.56
CA ILE A 79 9.71 -9.97 -1.98
C ILE A 79 10.30 -10.36 -0.61
N SER A 80 11.62 -10.48 -0.52
CA SER A 80 12.28 -11.02 0.68
C SER A 80 12.45 -10.00 1.81
N GLY A 81 12.46 -8.69 1.50
CA GLY A 81 12.75 -7.63 2.46
C GLY A 81 11.69 -6.53 2.49
N TYR A 82 11.58 -5.74 1.43
CA TYR A 82 10.80 -4.49 1.49
C TYR A 82 9.31 -4.71 1.74
N ASN A 83 8.69 -5.73 1.13
CA ASN A 83 7.28 -6.07 1.38
C ASN A 83 7.05 -6.58 2.80
N VAL A 84 8.02 -7.30 3.37
CA VAL A 84 7.97 -7.79 4.75
C VAL A 84 8.01 -6.60 5.72
N LEU A 85 8.97 -5.67 5.53
CA LEU A 85 9.09 -4.47 6.36
C LEU A 85 7.85 -3.59 6.26
N MET A 86 7.38 -3.31 5.03
CA MET A 86 6.17 -2.52 4.78
C MET A 86 4.95 -3.18 5.44
N GLY A 87 4.74 -4.47 5.24
CA GLY A 87 3.57 -5.17 5.77
C GLY A 87 3.55 -5.26 7.30
N LEU A 88 4.71 -5.46 7.94
CA LEU A 88 4.82 -5.39 9.40
C LEU A 88 4.56 -3.97 9.91
N ALA A 89 5.08 -2.94 9.22
CA ALA A 89 4.83 -1.54 9.54
C ALA A 89 3.34 -1.20 9.49
N LEU A 90 2.58 -1.73 8.52
CA LEU A 90 1.13 -1.50 8.42
C LEU A 90 0.34 -1.99 9.65
N GLY A 91 0.91 -2.83 10.51
CA GLY A 91 0.32 -3.17 11.81
C GLY A 91 0.19 -1.98 12.77
N MET A 92 1.04 -0.97 12.63
CA MET A 92 1.03 0.28 13.42
C MET A 92 -0.13 1.20 13.04
N GLU A 93 -0.57 1.19 11.77
CA GLU A 93 -1.56 2.12 11.24
C GLU A 93 -2.87 2.19 12.04
N PRO A 94 -3.56 1.06 12.36
CA PRO A 94 -4.75 1.11 13.22
C PRO A 94 -4.48 1.67 14.62
N ILE A 95 -3.37 1.28 15.24
CA ILE A 95 -3.03 1.73 16.60
C ILE A 95 -2.81 3.23 16.59
N CYS A 96 -2.04 3.74 15.63
CA CYS A 96 -1.71 5.14 15.53
C CYS A 96 -2.90 6.00 15.12
N GLY A 97 -3.71 5.56 14.14
CA GLY A 97 -4.90 6.29 13.73
C GLY A 97 -5.92 6.40 14.87
N GLN A 98 -6.19 5.30 15.57
CA GLN A 98 -7.14 5.32 16.69
C GLN A 98 -6.60 6.10 17.90
N ALA A 99 -5.29 5.99 18.20
CA ALA A 99 -4.66 6.79 19.24
C ALA A 99 -4.70 8.30 18.91
N PHE A 100 -4.47 8.67 17.65
CA PHE A 100 -4.58 10.06 17.19
C PHE A 100 -6.01 10.59 17.34
N GLY A 101 -7.01 9.83 16.89
CA GLY A 101 -8.42 10.15 17.08
C GLY A 101 -8.81 10.34 18.55
N ALA A 102 -8.26 9.51 19.44
CA ALA A 102 -8.46 9.57 20.89
C ALA A 102 -7.57 10.60 21.60
N ARG A 103 -6.73 11.36 20.87
CA ARG A 103 -5.73 12.32 21.41
C ARG A 103 -4.72 11.70 22.40
N GLN A 104 -4.40 10.42 22.22
CA GLN A 104 -3.43 9.66 23.02
C GLN A 104 -2.02 9.72 22.40
N TRP A 105 -1.37 10.88 22.53
CA TRP A 105 -0.07 11.15 21.91
C TRP A 105 1.06 10.21 22.35
N ALA A 106 1.05 9.79 23.62
CA ALA A 106 2.06 8.87 24.17
C ALA A 106 2.00 7.49 23.47
N VAL A 107 0.80 6.98 23.21
CA VAL A 107 0.61 5.70 22.51
C VAL A 107 1.11 5.80 21.08
N LEU A 108 0.90 6.95 20.43
CA LEU A 108 1.37 7.22 19.07
C LEU A 108 2.90 7.13 18.97
N THR A 109 3.62 7.83 19.85
CA THR A 109 5.10 7.88 19.84
C THR A 109 5.72 6.56 20.32
N GLN A 110 5.15 5.92 21.34
CA GLN A 110 5.60 4.59 21.79
C GLN A 110 5.43 3.54 20.69
N THR A 111 4.31 3.56 19.96
CA THR A 111 4.08 2.62 18.86
C THR A 111 5.07 2.84 17.72
N LEU A 112 5.44 4.10 17.44
CA LEU A 112 6.50 4.42 16.46
C LEU A 112 7.83 3.76 16.84
N HIS A 113 8.30 3.96 18.07
CA HIS A 113 9.56 3.38 18.52
C HIS A 113 9.53 1.85 18.55
N LYS A 114 8.44 1.25 19.02
CA LYS A 114 8.22 -0.21 19.00
C LYS A 114 8.32 -0.77 17.58
N THR A 115 7.68 -0.09 16.63
CA THR A 115 7.66 -0.52 15.23
C THR A 115 9.05 -0.38 14.59
N ILE A 116 9.76 0.73 14.82
CA ILE A 116 11.13 0.91 14.34
C ILE A 116 12.03 -0.22 14.88
N LEU A 117 11.99 -0.49 16.19
CA LEU A 117 12.81 -1.54 16.79
C LEU A 117 12.45 -2.93 16.25
N LEU A 118 11.16 -3.22 16.05
CA LEU A 118 10.71 -4.46 15.41
C LEU A 118 11.27 -4.61 14.02
N LEU A 119 11.16 -3.58 13.20
CA LEU A 119 11.66 -3.64 11.83
C LEU A 119 13.18 -3.79 11.80
N LEU A 120 13.92 -3.09 12.67
CA LEU A 120 15.38 -3.24 12.80
C LEU A 120 15.80 -4.66 13.21
N ILE A 121 15.01 -5.36 14.02
CA ILE A 121 15.28 -6.78 14.32
C ILE A 121 15.02 -7.64 13.08
N VAL A 122 13.96 -7.34 12.32
CA VAL A 122 13.59 -8.09 11.11
C VAL A 122 14.57 -7.85 9.95
N THR A 123 15.28 -6.72 9.90
CA THR A 123 16.31 -6.51 8.87
C THR A 123 17.48 -7.49 9.01
N VAL A 124 17.77 -8.02 10.22
CA VAL A 124 18.87 -8.97 10.44
C VAL A 124 18.69 -10.28 9.67
N PRO A 125 17.58 -11.05 9.83
CA PRO A 125 17.37 -12.26 9.03
C PRO A 125 17.28 -11.96 7.53
N VAL A 126 16.69 -10.82 7.11
CA VAL A 126 16.65 -10.43 5.70
C VAL A 126 18.06 -10.17 5.15
N ALA A 127 18.91 -9.48 5.90
CA ALA A 127 20.31 -9.25 5.52
C ALA A 127 21.08 -10.57 5.39
N ILE A 128 20.85 -11.54 6.28
CA ILE A 128 21.45 -12.88 6.17
C ILE A 128 21.02 -13.57 4.87
N ILE A 129 19.74 -13.47 4.49
CA ILE A 129 19.25 -14.01 3.21
C ILE A 129 19.95 -13.33 2.03
N TRP A 130 20.09 -12.00 2.05
CA TRP A 130 20.71 -11.24 0.97
C TRP A 130 22.21 -11.54 0.83
N LEU A 131 22.92 -11.70 1.93
CA LEU A 131 24.32 -12.13 1.94
C LEU A 131 24.51 -13.52 1.33
N ASN A 132 23.49 -14.37 1.40
CA ASN A 132 23.46 -15.72 0.85
C ASN A 132 22.69 -15.83 -0.47
N VAL A 133 22.41 -14.73 -1.18
CA VAL A 133 21.57 -14.75 -2.38
C VAL A 133 22.19 -15.56 -3.53
N GLN A 134 23.51 -15.50 -3.73
CA GLN A 134 24.21 -16.21 -4.80
C GLN A 134 24.01 -17.73 -4.76
N PRO A 135 24.31 -18.44 -3.65
CA PRO A 135 24.07 -19.88 -3.59
C PRO A 135 22.58 -20.24 -3.67
N ILE A 136 21.68 -19.37 -3.22
CA ILE A 136 20.24 -19.58 -3.36
C ILE A 136 19.84 -19.55 -4.84
N LEU A 137 20.20 -18.50 -5.57
CA LEU A 137 19.83 -18.34 -6.98
C LEU A 137 20.47 -19.39 -7.90
N LEU A 138 21.73 -19.77 -7.65
CA LEU A 138 22.38 -20.84 -8.39
C LEU A 138 21.67 -22.19 -8.19
N LYS A 139 21.22 -22.49 -6.96
CA LYS A 139 20.42 -23.71 -6.69
C LYS A 139 19.05 -23.69 -7.38
N LEU A 140 18.51 -22.49 -7.63
CA LEU A 140 17.28 -22.28 -8.41
C LEU A 140 17.54 -22.29 -9.93
N GLY A 141 18.75 -22.63 -10.38
CA GLY A 141 19.09 -22.76 -11.80
C GLY A 141 19.28 -21.44 -12.54
N GLN A 142 19.55 -20.34 -11.82
CA GLN A 142 19.80 -19.03 -12.45
C GLN A 142 21.20 -18.95 -13.06
N ASP A 143 21.34 -18.13 -14.09
CA ASP A 143 22.62 -17.87 -14.75
C ASP A 143 23.66 -17.28 -13.78
N ALA A 144 24.91 -17.72 -13.91
CA ALA A 144 25.98 -17.36 -12.98
C ALA A 144 26.38 -15.87 -13.07
N VAL A 145 26.36 -15.28 -14.27
CA VAL A 145 26.69 -13.87 -14.49
C VAL A 145 25.59 -12.99 -13.91
N ILE A 146 24.33 -13.27 -14.25
CA ILE A 146 23.16 -12.55 -13.72
C ILE A 146 23.10 -12.67 -12.19
N THR A 147 23.39 -13.85 -11.66
CA THR A 147 23.42 -14.09 -10.21
C THR A 147 24.54 -13.29 -9.51
N SER A 148 25.72 -13.18 -10.14
CA SER A 148 26.83 -12.39 -9.60
C SER A 148 26.48 -10.90 -9.53
N ILE A 149 25.86 -10.37 -10.59
CA ILE A 149 25.37 -8.98 -10.63
C ILE A 149 24.29 -8.76 -9.56
N THR A 150 23.37 -9.72 -9.43
CA THR A 150 22.29 -9.68 -8.43
C THR A 150 22.85 -9.59 -7.01
N LYS A 151 23.86 -10.40 -6.71
CA LYS A 151 24.57 -10.38 -5.42
C LYS A 151 25.20 -9.02 -5.15
N ASP A 152 25.93 -8.47 -6.13
CA ASP A 152 26.59 -7.17 -5.97
C ASP A 152 25.55 -6.06 -5.69
N TYR A 153 24.45 -6.03 -6.43
CA TYR A 153 23.38 -5.05 -6.17
C TYR A 153 22.81 -5.19 -4.74
N LEU A 154 22.49 -6.40 -4.30
CA LEU A 154 21.89 -6.65 -2.98
C LEU A 154 22.85 -6.37 -1.82
N LEU A 155 24.13 -6.70 -1.96
CA LEU A 155 25.16 -6.41 -0.97
C LEU A 155 25.26 -4.90 -0.71
N TRP A 156 25.27 -4.11 -1.77
CA TRP A 156 25.32 -2.65 -1.69
C TRP A 156 23.97 -2.01 -1.31
N SER A 157 22.88 -2.78 -1.35
CA SER A 157 21.55 -2.37 -0.89
C SER A 157 21.30 -2.67 0.59
N LEU A 158 22.20 -3.37 1.30
CA LEU A 158 22.02 -3.71 2.73
C LEU A 158 21.70 -2.49 3.62
N PRO A 159 22.33 -1.32 3.47
CA PRO A 159 21.96 -0.15 4.26
C PRO A 159 20.53 0.34 4.00
N ASP A 160 19.94 0.04 2.82
CA ASP A 160 18.54 0.37 2.53
C ASP A 160 17.60 -0.34 3.48
N LEU A 161 17.92 -1.56 3.96
CA LEU A 161 17.08 -2.27 4.93
C LEU A 161 16.90 -1.46 6.22
N VAL A 162 17.99 -0.91 6.76
CA VAL A 162 17.96 -0.08 7.97
C VAL A 162 17.23 1.23 7.70
N ALA A 163 17.49 1.85 6.55
CA ALA A 163 16.81 3.08 6.15
C ALA A 163 15.28 2.87 5.98
N GLN A 164 14.87 1.72 5.43
CA GLN A 164 13.46 1.34 5.28
C GLN A 164 12.79 1.03 6.62
N ALA A 165 13.51 0.39 7.54
CA ALA A 165 13.02 0.15 8.91
C ALA A 165 12.68 1.44 9.65
N LEU A 166 13.30 2.56 9.30
CA LEU A 166 12.96 3.90 9.77
C LEU A 166 11.86 4.56 8.93
N LEU A 167 11.97 4.48 7.60
CA LEU A 167 11.09 5.20 6.68
C LEU A 167 9.64 4.73 6.76
N GLN A 168 9.40 3.42 6.82
CA GLN A 168 8.04 2.87 6.79
C GLN A 168 7.21 3.31 8.01
N PRO A 169 7.72 3.19 9.27
CA PRO A 169 6.97 3.68 10.43
C PRO A 169 6.80 5.20 10.44
N LEU A 170 7.81 5.98 10.03
CA LEU A 170 7.72 7.44 9.96
C LEU A 170 6.65 7.92 8.97
N ASN A 171 6.57 7.27 7.80
CA ASN A 171 5.52 7.53 6.83
C ASN A 171 4.12 7.29 7.41
N ILE A 172 3.93 6.18 8.12
CA ILE A 172 2.65 5.85 8.76
C ILE A 172 2.35 6.86 9.88
N PHE A 173 3.33 7.19 10.71
CA PHE A 173 3.18 8.15 11.80
C PHE A 173 2.69 9.50 11.31
N LEU A 174 3.34 10.11 10.32
CA LEU A 174 2.90 11.38 9.75
C LEU A 174 1.56 11.27 9.01
N ARG A 175 1.33 10.16 8.29
CA ARG A 175 0.08 9.94 7.56
C ARG A 175 -1.11 9.88 8.51
N THR A 176 -1.01 9.13 9.61
CA THR A 176 -2.11 8.98 10.59
C THR A 176 -2.53 10.31 11.23
N GLN A 177 -1.64 11.30 11.23
CA GLN A 177 -1.85 12.66 11.74
C GLN A 177 -2.29 13.65 10.65
N ASN A 178 -2.62 13.17 9.44
CA ASN A 178 -2.97 13.97 8.27
C ASN A 178 -1.85 14.89 7.73
N HIS A 179 -0.57 14.64 8.05
CA HIS A 179 0.58 15.37 7.48
C HIS A 179 1.06 14.80 6.13
N ILE A 180 0.12 14.47 5.23
CA ILE A 180 0.40 13.84 3.93
C ILE A 180 1.23 14.75 3.01
N ASN A 181 1.02 16.07 3.08
CA ASN A 181 1.78 17.03 2.30
C ASN A 181 3.27 17.02 2.65
N ALA A 182 3.62 16.92 3.94
CA ALA A 182 5.00 16.84 4.39
C ALA A 182 5.69 15.59 3.82
N LEU A 183 5.01 14.43 3.85
CA LEU A 183 5.49 13.19 3.25
C LEU A 183 5.72 13.33 1.75
N THR A 184 4.80 13.99 1.06
CA THR A 184 4.87 14.19 -0.40
C THR A 184 6.05 15.08 -0.76
N ILE A 185 6.25 16.18 -0.03
CA ILE A 185 7.38 17.10 -0.23
C ILE A 185 8.72 16.41 0.06
N ALA A 186 8.82 15.67 1.17
CA ALA A 186 10.03 14.92 1.53
C ALA A 186 10.39 13.88 0.46
N THR A 187 9.39 13.14 -0.03
CA THR A 187 9.57 12.14 -1.08
C THR A 187 9.93 12.80 -2.42
N ALA A 188 9.32 13.95 -2.75
CA ALA A 188 9.64 14.71 -3.96
C ALA A 188 11.09 15.20 -3.93
N PHE A 189 11.54 15.75 -2.81
CA PHE A 189 12.92 16.17 -2.59
C PHE A 189 13.90 15.00 -2.79
N ALA A 190 13.63 13.85 -2.17
CA ALA A 190 14.45 12.65 -2.33
C ALA A 190 14.51 12.18 -3.80
N ALA A 191 13.36 12.12 -4.49
CA ALA A 191 13.28 11.69 -5.88
C ALA A 191 14.02 12.64 -6.85
N LEU A 192 13.95 13.95 -6.60
CA LEU A 192 14.69 14.95 -7.39
C LEU A 192 16.21 14.76 -7.27
N LEU A 193 16.70 14.45 -6.07
CA LEU A 193 18.11 14.17 -5.84
C LEU A 193 18.56 12.80 -6.37
N HIS A 194 17.62 11.86 -6.54
CA HIS A 194 17.94 10.50 -6.96
C HIS A 194 18.51 10.42 -8.38
N ILE A 195 18.00 11.20 -9.33
CA ILE A 195 18.50 11.21 -10.72
C ILE A 195 19.99 11.61 -10.80
N PRO A 196 20.41 12.80 -10.29
CA PRO A 196 21.81 13.19 -10.34
C PRO A 196 22.70 12.27 -9.49
N ALA A 197 22.21 11.79 -8.34
CA ALA A 197 22.95 10.83 -7.52
C ALA A 197 23.20 9.52 -8.29
N THR A 198 22.18 8.99 -8.98
CA THR A 198 22.31 7.76 -9.77
C THR A 198 23.32 7.93 -10.90
N TYR A 199 23.29 9.06 -11.61
CA TYR A 199 24.31 9.37 -12.62
C TYR A 199 25.71 9.47 -12.04
N PHE A 200 25.86 10.20 -10.93
CA PHE A 200 27.14 10.43 -10.28
C PHE A 200 27.79 9.12 -9.81
N PHE A 201 27.07 8.29 -9.06
CA PHE A 201 27.62 7.03 -8.58
C PHE A 201 27.84 6.02 -9.72
N THR A 202 26.92 5.93 -10.67
CA THR A 202 26.97 4.91 -11.73
C THR A 202 28.06 5.20 -12.76
N PHE A 203 28.07 6.41 -13.33
CA PHE A 203 28.90 6.75 -14.48
C PHE A 203 30.11 7.62 -14.12
N TYR A 204 29.92 8.67 -13.30
CA TYR A 204 31.03 9.57 -12.98
C TYR A 204 32.08 8.89 -12.09
N LEU A 205 31.65 8.16 -11.05
CA LEU A 205 32.54 7.36 -10.20
C LEU A 205 32.83 5.96 -10.79
N GLY A 206 32.14 5.56 -11.85
CA GLY A 206 32.35 4.27 -12.52
C GLY A 206 31.97 3.05 -11.67
N TRP A 207 31.07 3.17 -10.68
CA TRP A 207 30.69 2.05 -9.82
C TRP A 207 29.68 1.09 -10.47
N GLY A 208 29.16 1.41 -11.65
CA GLY A 208 28.22 0.57 -12.39
C GLY A 208 27.00 0.21 -11.55
N VAL A 209 26.66 -1.08 -11.49
CA VAL A 209 25.49 -1.63 -10.77
C VAL A 209 25.51 -1.27 -9.27
N LYS A 210 26.69 -1.23 -8.64
CA LYS A 210 26.86 -0.85 -7.23
C LYS A 210 26.46 0.61 -7.00
N GLY A 211 26.75 1.47 -7.99
CA GLY A 211 26.36 2.87 -7.99
C GLY A 211 24.85 3.07 -8.00
N VAL A 212 24.11 2.25 -8.77
CA VAL A 212 22.64 2.28 -8.79
C VAL A 212 22.04 1.86 -7.43
N ALA A 213 22.61 0.82 -6.81
CA ALA A 213 22.20 0.37 -5.48
C ALA A 213 22.40 1.47 -4.41
N ILE A 214 23.60 2.07 -4.35
CA ILE A 214 23.88 3.15 -3.40
C ILE A 214 23.04 4.40 -3.66
N ALA A 215 22.79 4.77 -4.91
CA ALA A 215 21.91 5.88 -5.23
C ALA A 215 20.47 5.65 -4.70
N SER A 216 20.01 4.40 -4.69
CA SER A 216 18.73 4.00 -4.12
C SER A 216 18.72 4.11 -2.59
N VAL A 217 19.81 3.70 -1.93
CA VAL A 217 20.03 3.88 -0.48
C VAL A 217 20.01 5.37 -0.13
N CYS A 218 20.76 6.19 -0.85
CA CYS A 218 20.81 7.64 -0.66
C CYS A 218 19.43 8.28 -0.81
N ASN A 219 18.61 7.85 -1.77
CA ASN A 219 17.23 8.33 -1.89
C ASN A 219 16.41 8.05 -0.63
N THR A 220 16.47 6.82 -0.09
CA THR A 220 15.73 6.45 1.12
C THR A 220 16.24 7.23 2.34
N ILE A 221 17.55 7.39 2.48
CA ILE A 221 18.17 8.20 3.55
C ILE A 221 17.77 9.67 3.44
N ASN A 222 17.82 10.26 2.24
CA ASN A 222 17.40 11.64 2.02
C ASN A 222 15.93 11.86 2.38
N ASN A 223 15.06 10.89 2.09
CA ASN A 223 13.66 10.95 2.49
C ASN A 223 13.51 10.91 4.02
N ASN A 224 14.20 10.00 4.70
CA ASN A 224 14.26 9.97 6.16
C ASN A 224 14.74 11.30 6.75
N LEU A 225 15.82 11.86 6.22
CA LEU A 225 16.36 13.14 6.70
C LEU A 225 15.36 14.28 6.51
N ALA A 226 14.67 14.34 5.36
CA ALA A 226 13.64 15.35 5.11
C ALA A 226 12.44 15.20 6.06
N ILE A 227 11.99 13.97 6.33
CA ILE A 227 10.93 13.70 7.32
C ILE A 227 11.38 14.09 8.73
N MET A 228 12.61 13.72 9.13
CA MET A 228 13.15 14.05 10.44
C MET A 228 13.30 15.57 10.60
N ALA A 229 13.76 16.28 9.58
CA ALA A 229 13.83 17.74 9.58
C ALA A 229 12.44 18.36 9.78
N PHE A 230 11.41 17.87 9.08
CA PHE A 230 10.03 18.30 9.30
C PHE A 230 9.57 18.06 10.74
N LEU A 231 9.87 16.89 11.32
CA LEU A 231 9.52 16.54 12.70
C LEU A 231 10.22 17.43 13.75
N PHE A 232 11.45 17.90 13.49
CA PHE A 232 12.17 18.79 14.41
C PHE A 232 11.74 20.25 14.28
N ILE A 233 11.30 20.68 13.09
CA ILE A 233 10.92 22.08 12.82
C ILE A 233 9.44 22.33 13.13
N SER A 234 8.57 21.33 12.95
CA SER A 234 7.13 21.54 13.10
C SER A 234 6.67 21.46 14.55
N ASP A 235 6.06 22.53 15.04
CA ASP A 235 5.39 22.56 16.36
C ASP A 235 4.05 21.80 16.38
N ASN A 236 3.50 21.46 15.20
CA ASN A 236 2.19 20.83 15.05
C ASN A 236 2.22 19.29 15.19
N VAL A 237 3.40 18.70 15.41
CA VAL A 237 3.57 17.26 15.58
C VAL A 237 3.99 16.97 17.02
N PRO A 238 3.44 15.94 17.69
CA PRO A 238 3.90 15.55 19.01
C PRO A 238 5.41 15.28 18.99
N LYS A 239 6.12 15.84 19.96
CA LYS A 239 7.55 15.59 20.11
C LYS A 239 7.78 14.09 20.29
N ILE A 240 8.43 13.50 19.29
CA ILE A 240 8.72 12.06 19.26
C ILE A 240 9.77 11.67 20.31
N TRP A 241 10.66 12.58 20.68
CA TRP A 241 11.75 12.34 21.63
C TRP A 241 11.51 13.09 22.95
N THR A 242 10.73 12.49 23.85
CA THR A 242 10.54 13.01 25.22
C THR A 242 11.29 12.20 26.29
N GLY A 243 12.03 11.17 25.90
CA GLY A 243 12.90 10.36 26.76
C GLY A 243 13.11 8.93 26.25
N LEU A 244 14.19 8.28 26.67
CA LEU A 244 14.43 6.85 26.44
C LEU A 244 13.54 6.05 27.40
N SER A 245 12.34 5.65 26.97
CA SER A 245 11.52 4.71 27.74
C SER A 245 11.77 3.27 27.31
N THR A 246 11.98 2.39 28.29
CA THR A 246 12.07 0.93 28.11
C THR A 246 10.73 0.29 27.77
N ASP A 247 9.62 1.05 27.81
CA ASP A 247 8.28 0.58 27.43
C ASP A 247 8.24 0.10 25.97
N CYS A 248 9.15 0.61 25.12
CA CYS A 248 9.31 0.18 23.73
C CYS A 248 9.76 -1.29 23.60
N LEU A 249 10.28 -1.89 24.67
CA LEU A 249 10.73 -3.29 24.70
C LEU A 249 9.61 -4.27 25.08
N ARG A 250 8.41 -3.80 25.43
CA ARG A 250 7.28 -4.62 25.91
C ARG A 250 6.04 -4.49 25.03
N GLY A 251 5.15 -5.48 25.08
CA GLY A 251 3.83 -5.43 24.43
C GLY A 251 3.81 -5.65 22.91
N TRP A 252 4.76 -6.43 22.37
CA TRP A 252 4.91 -6.65 20.92
C TRP A 252 3.79 -7.49 20.31
N GLY A 253 3.09 -8.28 21.14
CA GLY A 253 2.04 -9.20 20.68
C GLY A 253 0.93 -8.52 19.88
N ARG A 254 0.54 -7.29 20.26
CA ARG A 254 -0.50 -6.53 19.55
C ARG A 254 -0.02 -6.08 18.17
N LEU A 255 1.18 -5.50 18.10
CA LEU A 255 1.78 -5.05 16.86
C LEU A 255 1.99 -6.22 15.89
N LEU A 256 2.47 -7.36 16.39
CA LEU A 256 2.65 -8.58 15.58
C LEU A 256 1.32 -9.19 15.13
N LYS A 257 0.29 -9.21 15.99
CA LYS A 257 -1.05 -9.70 15.63
C LYS A 257 -1.69 -8.87 14.50
N LEU A 258 -1.39 -7.58 14.42
CA LEU A 258 -1.87 -6.69 13.36
C LEU A 258 -0.95 -6.66 12.14
N GLY A 259 0.36 -6.74 12.34
CA GLY A 259 1.38 -6.63 11.29
C GLY A 259 1.60 -7.93 10.50
N LEU A 260 1.61 -9.09 11.18
CA LEU A 260 1.91 -10.36 10.52
C LEU A 260 0.92 -10.72 9.40
N PRO A 261 -0.41 -10.57 9.59
CA PRO A 261 -1.35 -10.79 8.49
C PRO A 261 -1.14 -9.84 7.30
N ASN A 262 -0.79 -8.58 7.56
CA ASN A 262 -0.50 -7.61 6.52
C ASN A 262 0.80 -7.96 5.75
N ALA A 263 1.85 -8.41 6.44
CA ALA A 263 3.09 -8.88 5.83
C ALA A 263 2.86 -10.09 4.92
N VAL A 264 2.13 -11.09 5.41
CA VAL A 264 1.77 -12.27 4.63
C VAL A 264 0.91 -11.89 3.42
N ALA A 265 -0.12 -11.06 3.62
CA ALA A 265 -0.98 -10.60 2.53
C ALA A 265 -0.22 -9.80 1.46
N ALA A 266 0.67 -8.88 1.87
CA ALA A 266 1.47 -8.08 0.94
C ALA A 266 2.39 -8.96 0.08
N CYS A 267 3.07 -9.93 0.69
CA CYS A 267 3.96 -10.84 -0.03
C CYS A 267 3.19 -11.73 -1.01
N LEU A 268 2.06 -12.30 -0.56
CA LEU A 268 1.31 -13.27 -1.35
C LEU A 268 0.43 -12.62 -2.43
N GLN A 269 -0.03 -11.38 -2.24
CA GLN A 269 -0.78 -10.65 -3.26
C GLN A 269 0.06 -10.39 -4.52
N TRP A 270 1.27 -9.85 -4.35
CA TRP A 270 2.19 -9.64 -5.47
C TRP A 270 2.82 -10.95 -5.98
N GLY A 271 3.01 -11.93 -5.08
CA GLY A 271 3.48 -13.26 -5.45
C GLY A 271 2.58 -13.96 -6.48
N CYS A 272 1.26 -13.74 -6.44
CA CYS A 272 0.33 -14.34 -7.40
C CYS A 272 0.65 -13.94 -8.86
N TYR A 273 0.96 -12.67 -9.13
CA TYR A 273 1.34 -12.20 -10.46
C TYR A 273 2.65 -12.85 -10.95
N GLN A 274 3.59 -13.10 -10.04
CA GLN A 274 4.83 -13.81 -10.37
C GLN A 274 4.57 -15.26 -10.74
N VAL A 275 3.66 -15.95 -10.03
CA VAL A 275 3.28 -17.31 -10.40
C VAL A 275 2.58 -17.33 -11.76
N LEU A 276 1.69 -16.38 -12.05
CA LEU A 276 1.06 -16.30 -13.36
C LEU A 276 2.06 -16.01 -14.48
N LEU A 277 3.08 -15.18 -14.23
CA LEU A 277 4.16 -14.94 -15.18
C LEU A 277 4.93 -16.23 -15.48
N LEU A 278 5.21 -17.06 -14.46
CA LEU A 278 5.82 -18.37 -14.64
C LEU A 278 4.92 -19.31 -15.47
N LEU A 279 3.60 -19.30 -15.22
CA LEU A 279 2.63 -20.09 -15.99
C LEU A 279 2.57 -19.65 -17.47
N CYS A 280 2.76 -18.37 -17.78
CA CYS A 280 2.89 -17.90 -19.17
C CYS A 280 4.07 -18.57 -19.90
N GLY A 281 5.15 -18.90 -19.18
CA GLY A 281 6.31 -19.60 -19.73
C GLY A 281 6.02 -21.04 -20.16
N LEU A 282 4.89 -21.61 -19.72
CA LEU A 282 4.44 -22.96 -20.08
C LEU A 282 3.39 -22.97 -21.21
N LEU A 283 2.98 -21.80 -21.69
CA LEU A 283 2.03 -21.69 -22.81
C LEU A 283 2.70 -22.06 -24.15
N PRO A 284 1.93 -22.40 -25.21
CA PRO A 284 2.48 -22.79 -26.51
C PRO A 284 3.39 -21.74 -27.16
N ASP A 285 3.19 -20.46 -26.84
CA ASP A 285 4.08 -19.35 -27.22
C ASP A 285 4.62 -18.63 -25.97
N PRO A 286 5.69 -19.13 -25.35
CA PRO A 286 6.22 -18.60 -24.10
C PRO A 286 6.73 -17.17 -24.23
N LYS A 287 7.44 -16.85 -25.33
CA LYS A 287 8.15 -15.56 -25.46
C LYS A 287 7.16 -14.40 -25.53
N SER A 288 6.18 -14.47 -26.43
CA SER A 288 5.20 -13.38 -26.59
C SER A 288 4.19 -13.35 -25.43
N SER A 289 3.85 -14.50 -24.84
CA SER A 289 2.96 -14.55 -23.66
C SER A 289 3.60 -13.95 -22.40
N VAL A 290 4.88 -14.24 -22.16
CA VAL A 290 5.64 -13.67 -21.04
C VAL A 290 5.83 -12.16 -21.24
N ALA A 291 6.17 -11.72 -22.45
CA ALA A 291 6.30 -10.30 -22.78
C ALA A 291 4.98 -9.54 -22.57
N ALA A 292 3.87 -10.07 -23.11
CA ALA A 292 2.54 -9.48 -22.93
C ALA A 292 2.13 -9.43 -21.45
N MET A 293 2.38 -10.50 -20.69
CA MET A 293 2.11 -10.53 -19.26
C MET A 293 2.92 -9.49 -18.48
N GLY A 294 4.19 -9.29 -18.84
CA GLY A 294 5.03 -8.24 -18.28
C GLY A 294 4.44 -6.84 -18.50
N ILE A 295 4.06 -6.53 -19.75
CA ILE A 295 3.42 -5.25 -20.10
C ILE A 295 2.13 -5.04 -19.28
N LEU A 296 1.27 -6.05 -19.21
CA LEU A 296 -0.01 -5.99 -18.50
C LEU A 296 0.18 -5.85 -16.97
N THR A 297 1.18 -6.53 -16.40
CA THR A 297 1.52 -6.43 -14.97
C THR A 297 2.05 -5.05 -14.63
N GLN A 298 2.93 -4.47 -15.45
CA GLN A 298 3.41 -3.09 -15.26
C GLN A 298 2.26 -2.08 -15.37
N THR A 299 1.34 -2.31 -16.31
CA THR A 299 0.14 -1.47 -16.49
C THR A 299 -0.76 -1.52 -15.25
N THR A 300 -0.98 -2.73 -14.70
CA THR A 300 -1.72 -2.95 -13.45
C THR A 300 -1.05 -2.24 -12.28
N GLY A 301 0.29 -2.26 -12.19
CA GLY A 301 1.04 -1.55 -11.17
C GLY A 301 0.81 -0.03 -11.19
N VAL A 302 0.73 0.58 -12.38
CA VAL A 302 0.42 2.01 -12.53
C VAL A 302 -1.03 2.31 -12.15
N MET A 303 -1.98 1.50 -12.63
CA MET A 303 -3.40 1.63 -12.28
C MET A 303 -3.64 1.48 -10.76
N TYR A 304 -2.86 0.62 -10.09
CA TYR A 304 -2.95 0.34 -8.66
C TYR A 304 -2.53 1.52 -7.77
N LEU A 305 -1.86 2.56 -8.30
CA LEU A 305 -1.47 3.73 -7.51
C LEU A 305 -2.69 4.41 -6.87
N PHE A 306 -3.77 4.63 -7.63
CA PHE A 306 -4.96 5.28 -7.11
C PHE A 306 -5.66 4.45 -6.00
N PRO A 307 -6.00 3.16 -6.21
CA PRO A 307 -6.56 2.31 -5.16
C PRO A 307 -5.69 2.21 -3.91
N ALA A 308 -4.37 2.09 -4.08
CA ALA A 308 -3.44 2.00 -2.95
C ALA A 308 -3.45 3.27 -2.12
N SER A 309 -3.36 4.45 -2.76
CA SER A 309 -3.39 5.75 -2.09
C SER A 309 -4.72 6.01 -1.40
N LEU A 310 -5.85 5.68 -2.06
CA LEU A 310 -7.17 5.76 -1.45
C LEU A 310 -7.30 4.83 -0.24
N GLY A 311 -6.82 3.59 -0.33
CA GLY A 311 -6.82 2.64 0.78
C GLY A 311 -5.99 3.10 1.98
N MET A 312 -4.85 3.78 1.76
CA MET A 312 -4.04 4.37 2.83
C MET A 312 -4.75 5.55 3.52
N VAL A 313 -5.39 6.43 2.73
CA VAL A 313 -6.17 7.55 3.27
C VAL A 313 -7.38 7.05 4.06
N LEU A 314 -8.10 6.06 3.55
CA LEU A 314 -9.26 5.48 4.23
C LEU A 314 -8.87 4.77 5.52
N ALA A 315 -7.75 4.04 5.54
CA ALA A 315 -7.26 3.41 6.76
C ALA A 315 -7.00 4.43 7.88
N THR A 316 -6.37 5.56 7.53
CA THR A 316 -6.14 6.67 8.46
C THR A 316 -7.44 7.32 8.91
N ARG A 317 -8.30 7.76 7.98
CA ARG A 317 -9.52 8.49 8.35
C ARG A 317 -10.49 7.65 9.16
N VAL A 318 -10.74 6.41 8.75
CA VAL A 318 -11.60 5.49 9.52
C VAL A 318 -11.02 5.22 10.90
N GLY A 319 -9.69 5.03 11.00
CA GLY A 319 -9.03 4.88 12.29
C GLY A 319 -9.20 6.10 13.20
N ASN A 320 -9.02 7.31 12.65
CA ASN A 320 -9.15 8.57 13.38
C ASN A 320 -10.60 8.80 13.86
N GLU A 321 -11.60 8.58 13.01
CA GLU A 321 -13.01 8.75 13.41
C GLU A 321 -13.46 7.71 14.44
N LEU A 322 -12.99 6.45 14.34
CA LEU A 322 -13.25 5.43 15.36
C LEU A 322 -12.59 5.76 16.69
N GLY A 323 -11.33 6.22 16.67
CA GLY A 323 -10.62 6.68 17.86
C GLY A 323 -11.27 7.90 18.53
N ALA A 324 -11.88 8.78 17.74
CA ALA A 324 -12.61 9.96 18.22
C ALA A 324 -14.04 9.66 18.70
N ARG A 325 -14.43 8.37 18.79
CA ARG A 325 -15.81 7.91 19.10
C ARG A 325 -16.87 8.49 18.17
N ARG A 326 -16.59 8.56 16.86
CA ARG A 326 -17.52 9.02 15.81
C ARG A 326 -17.85 7.88 14.83
N PRO A 327 -18.56 6.83 15.27
CA PRO A 327 -18.86 5.66 14.43
C PRO A 327 -19.69 5.99 13.18
N ALA A 328 -20.61 6.94 13.27
CA ALA A 328 -21.39 7.41 12.12
C ALA A 328 -20.50 8.09 11.06
N ALA A 329 -19.53 8.89 11.47
CA ALA A 329 -18.56 9.52 10.57
C ALA A 329 -17.65 8.46 9.93
N ALA A 330 -17.14 7.50 10.71
CA ALA A 330 -16.35 6.38 10.19
C ALA A 330 -17.11 5.58 9.12
N ARG A 331 -18.39 5.28 9.35
CA ARG A 331 -19.27 4.62 8.38
C ARG A 331 -19.44 5.44 7.10
N ARG A 332 -19.63 6.76 7.22
CA ARG A 332 -19.77 7.68 6.08
C ARG A 332 -18.47 7.76 5.27
N THR A 333 -17.32 7.91 5.92
CA THR A 333 -15.99 7.87 5.28
C THR A 333 -15.79 6.57 4.51
N ALA A 334 -16.14 5.42 5.11
CA ALA A 334 -16.03 4.13 4.42
C ALA A 334 -16.96 4.05 3.19
N ALA A 335 -18.20 4.51 3.30
CA ALA A 335 -19.17 4.48 2.19
C ALA A 335 -18.74 5.39 1.03
N VAL A 336 -18.39 6.65 1.32
CA VAL A 336 -17.92 7.62 0.30
C VAL A 336 -16.61 7.15 -0.32
N GLY A 337 -15.70 6.61 0.48
CA GLY A 337 -14.44 6.03 0.03
C GLY A 337 -14.63 4.86 -0.95
N LEU A 338 -15.52 3.93 -0.63
CA LEU A 338 -15.84 2.80 -1.50
C LEU A 338 -16.53 3.24 -2.81
N ALA A 339 -17.41 4.23 -2.74
CA ALA A 339 -18.01 4.82 -3.94
C ALA A 339 -16.96 5.48 -4.84
N LEU A 340 -16.04 6.27 -4.25
CA LEU A 340 -14.92 6.86 -4.96
C LEU A 340 -14.01 5.79 -5.58
N ALA A 341 -13.74 4.69 -4.86
CA ALA A 341 -12.97 3.56 -5.37
C ALA A 341 -13.66 2.88 -6.57
N ALA A 342 -14.98 2.68 -6.51
CA ALA A 342 -15.75 2.11 -7.62
C ALA A 342 -15.71 3.01 -8.86
N THR A 343 -15.83 4.33 -8.69
CA THR A 343 -15.69 5.28 -9.81
C THR A 343 -14.29 5.25 -10.40
N GLY A 344 -13.24 5.19 -9.58
CA GLY A 344 -11.86 5.04 -10.05
C GLY A 344 -11.61 3.73 -10.80
N GLY A 345 -12.18 2.62 -10.33
CA GLY A 345 -12.13 1.34 -11.03
C GLY A 345 -12.83 1.39 -12.39
N LEU A 346 -13.97 2.08 -12.49
CA LEU A 346 -14.69 2.27 -13.75
C LEU A 346 -13.88 3.12 -14.75
N LEU A 347 -13.22 4.17 -14.27
CA LEU A 347 -12.33 4.99 -15.08
C LEU A 347 -11.10 4.18 -15.57
N ALA A 348 -10.51 3.36 -14.70
CA ALA A 348 -9.41 2.47 -15.06
C ALA A 348 -9.84 1.43 -16.12
N PHE A 349 -11.03 0.86 -15.99
CA PHE A 349 -11.60 -0.03 -17.01
C PHE A 349 -11.81 0.69 -18.35
N ALA A 350 -12.43 1.88 -18.34
CA ALA A 350 -12.66 2.67 -19.54
C ALA A 350 -11.34 3.02 -20.24
N PHE A 351 -10.31 3.39 -19.47
CA PHE A 351 -8.97 3.65 -19.97
C PHE A 351 -8.34 2.39 -20.59
N ALA A 352 -8.36 1.26 -19.89
CA ALA A 352 -7.80 -0.01 -20.38
C ALA A 352 -8.50 -0.49 -21.66
N ALA A 353 -9.83 -0.39 -21.72
CA ALA A 353 -10.61 -0.76 -22.89
C ALA A 353 -10.34 0.19 -24.08
N GLY A 354 -10.25 1.50 -23.83
CA GLY A 354 -9.98 2.51 -24.84
C GLY A 354 -8.56 2.44 -25.41
N MET A 355 -7.56 2.17 -24.58
CA MET A 355 -6.14 2.14 -24.98
C MET A 355 -5.66 0.79 -25.53
N ARG A 356 -6.55 -0.22 -25.64
CA ARG A 356 -6.20 -1.60 -26.01
C ARG A 356 -5.26 -1.74 -27.22
N ARG A 357 -5.39 -0.90 -28.25
CA ARG A 357 -4.57 -0.99 -29.48
C ARG A 357 -3.28 -0.18 -29.43
N SER A 358 -3.22 0.86 -28.60
CA SER A 358 -2.12 1.83 -28.59
C SER A 358 -1.12 1.57 -27.47
N TRP A 359 -1.59 1.05 -26.34
CA TRP A 359 -0.78 0.89 -25.14
C TRP A 359 0.43 -0.03 -25.34
N GLY A 360 0.22 -1.19 -25.97
CA GLY A 360 1.30 -2.16 -26.21
C GLY A 360 2.45 -1.62 -27.09
N ARG A 361 2.15 -0.67 -27.99
CA ARG A 361 3.14 -0.08 -28.91
C ARG A 361 4.17 0.81 -28.19
N MET A 362 3.90 1.21 -26.95
CA MET A 362 4.86 1.92 -26.13
C MET A 362 6.00 1.01 -25.63
N PHE A 363 5.81 -0.31 -25.68
CA PHE A 363 6.73 -1.29 -25.08
C PHE A 363 7.38 -2.22 -26.11
N THR A 364 6.71 -2.52 -27.22
CA THR A 364 7.21 -3.48 -28.22
C THR A 364 6.59 -3.27 -29.60
N ASP A 365 7.35 -3.66 -30.62
CA ASP A 365 6.91 -3.73 -32.02
C ASP A 365 6.55 -5.17 -32.46
N ASP A 366 6.66 -6.18 -31.58
CA ASP A 366 6.31 -7.56 -31.92
C ASP A 366 4.79 -7.71 -32.15
N PRO A 367 4.34 -8.07 -33.37
CA PRO A 367 2.92 -8.14 -33.70
C PRO A 367 2.16 -9.16 -32.86
N VAL A 368 2.80 -10.26 -32.44
CA VAL A 368 2.17 -11.30 -31.63
C VAL A 368 1.92 -10.81 -30.20
N THR A 369 2.93 -10.21 -29.57
CA THR A 369 2.82 -9.59 -28.24
C THR A 369 1.81 -8.45 -28.25
N LEU A 370 1.78 -7.63 -29.30
CA LEU A 370 0.79 -6.55 -29.46
C LEU A 370 -0.64 -7.09 -29.54
N ALA A 371 -0.88 -8.16 -30.32
CA ALA A 371 -2.20 -8.78 -30.42
C ALA A 371 -2.65 -9.39 -29.09
N LEU A 372 -1.76 -10.09 -28.38
CA LEU A 372 -2.03 -10.65 -27.06
C LEU A 372 -2.38 -9.54 -26.05
N THR A 373 -1.54 -8.51 -25.97
CA THR A 373 -1.75 -7.35 -25.09
C THR A 373 -3.07 -6.65 -25.39
N ALA A 374 -3.39 -6.41 -26.67
CA ALA A 374 -4.62 -5.75 -27.07
C ALA A 374 -5.89 -6.52 -26.71
N THR A 375 -5.80 -7.84 -26.61
CA THR A 375 -6.95 -8.69 -26.26
C THR A 375 -7.08 -8.90 -24.76
N ALA A 376 -5.97 -8.87 -24.02
CA ALA A 376 -5.97 -9.03 -22.57
C ALA A 376 -6.18 -7.70 -21.82
N LEU A 377 -5.82 -6.55 -22.38
CA LEU A 377 -5.92 -5.25 -21.69
C LEU A 377 -7.35 -4.91 -21.20
N PRO A 378 -8.44 -5.16 -21.96
CA PRO A 378 -9.79 -4.98 -21.44
C PRO A 378 -10.12 -5.92 -20.27
N ILE A 379 -9.54 -7.12 -20.23
CA ILE A 379 -9.69 -8.09 -19.13
C ILE A 379 -8.96 -7.57 -17.88
N VAL A 380 -7.78 -6.97 -18.05
CA VAL A 380 -7.08 -6.25 -16.96
C VAL A 380 -7.97 -5.11 -16.42
N GLY A 381 -8.57 -4.32 -17.30
CA GLY A 381 -9.52 -3.29 -16.88
C GLY A 381 -10.69 -3.87 -16.06
N LEU A 382 -11.20 -5.04 -16.43
CA LEU A 382 -12.26 -5.73 -15.68
C LEU A 382 -11.78 -6.16 -14.28
N CYS A 383 -10.50 -6.51 -14.14
CA CYS A 383 -9.89 -6.76 -12.83
C CYS A 383 -9.91 -5.50 -11.95
N GLU A 384 -9.68 -4.31 -12.53
CA GLU A 384 -9.66 -3.05 -11.80
C GLU A 384 -11.00 -2.65 -11.20
N LEU A 385 -12.12 -3.10 -11.79
CA LEU A 385 -13.46 -2.92 -11.23
C LEU A 385 -13.62 -3.59 -9.85
N GLY A 386 -12.97 -4.73 -9.63
CA GLY A 386 -12.92 -5.40 -8.33
C GLY A 386 -11.78 -4.89 -7.45
N ASN A 387 -10.59 -4.72 -8.04
CA ASN A 387 -9.36 -4.36 -7.36
C ASN A 387 -9.46 -3.02 -6.61
N SER A 388 -10.06 -2.01 -7.24
CA SER A 388 -10.13 -0.68 -6.66
C SER A 388 -11.00 -0.64 -5.38
N PRO A 389 -12.28 -1.07 -5.40
CA PRO A 389 -13.09 -1.18 -4.19
C PRO A 389 -12.54 -2.17 -3.17
N GLN A 390 -11.95 -3.29 -3.60
CA GLN A 390 -11.31 -4.25 -2.69
C GLN A 390 -10.16 -3.60 -1.90
N THR A 391 -9.26 -2.89 -2.58
CA THR A 391 -8.10 -2.26 -1.96
C THR A 391 -8.52 -1.16 -1.00
N ALA A 392 -9.51 -0.35 -1.39
CA ALA A 392 -10.13 0.65 -0.53
C ALA A 392 -10.78 0.01 0.70
N GLY A 393 -11.54 -1.08 0.51
CA GLY A 393 -12.19 -1.81 1.59
C GLY A 393 -11.20 -2.49 2.55
N CYS A 394 -10.08 -3.02 2.04
CA CYS A 394 -8.98 -3.48 2.88
C CYS A 394 -8.39 -2.34 3.72
N GLY A 395 -8.32 -1.12 3.17
CA GLY A 395 -8.00 0.10 3.92
C GLY A 395 -8.96 0.34 5.09
N VAL A 396 -10.27 0.25 4.85
CA VAL A 396 -11.30 0.36 5.90
C VAL A 396 -11.16 -0.72 6.99
N LEU A 397 -10.90 -1.97 6.59
CA LEU A 397 -10.66 -3.07 7.53
C LEU A 397 -9.38 -2.84 8.36
N ARG A 398 -8.31 -2.31 7.75
CA ARG A 398 -7.10 -1.91 8.48
C ARG A 398 -7.39 -0.77 9.46
N GLY A 399 -8.09 0.28 9.05
CA GLY A 399 -8.46 1.40 9.94
C GLY A 399 -9.35 0.99 11.12
N SER A 400 -10.19 -0.03 10.93
CA SER A 400 -11.00 -0.64 11.99
C SER A 400 -10.27 -1.73 12.78
N ALA A 401 -8.93 -1.79 12.76
CA ALA A 401 -8.09 -2.75 13.47
C ALA A 401 -8.40 -4.23 13.17
N ARG A 402 -8.88 -4.54 11.96
CA ARG A 402 -9.18 -5.90 11.48
C ARG A 402 -8.39 -6.29 10.22
N PRO A 403 -7.04 -6.10 10.19
CA PRO A 403 -6.22 -6.46 9.02
C PRO A 403 -6.25 -7.96 8.70
N ALA A 404 -6.41 -8.82 9.71
CA ALA A 404 -6.46 -10.27 9.53
C ALA A 404 -7.63 -10.71 8.63
N THR A 405 -8.80 -10.09 8.77
CA THR A 405 -9.97 -10.38 7.93
C THR A 405 -9.68 -10.06 6.46
N GLY A 406 -9.10 -8.89 6.18
CA GLY A 406 -8.71 -8.51 4.81
C GLY A 406 -7.66 -9.45 4.23
N ALA A 407 -6.64 -9.80 5.02
CA ALA A 407 -5.60 -10.76 4.63
C ALA A 407 -6.18 -12.13 4.29
N GLN A 408 -7.03 -12.70 5.15
CA GLN A 408 -7.67 -14.00 4.93
C GLN A 408 -8.53 -14.02 3.66
N ILE A 409 -9.32 -12.95 3.46
CA ILE A 409 -10.16 -12.81 2.26
C ILE A 409 -9.29 -12.73 1.00
N ASN A 410 -8.24 -11.89 0.99
CA ASN A 410 -7.32 -11.78 -0.14
C ASN A 410 -6.66 -13.13 -0.46
N LEU A 411 -6.14 -13.83 0.54
CA LEU A 411 -5.47 -15.12 0.34
C LEU A 411 -6.41 -16.18 -0.20
N GLY A 412 -7.62 -16.29 0.37
CA GLY A 412 -8.64 -17.20 -0.11
C GLY A 412 -9.05 -16.91 -1.55
N ALA A 413 -9.29 -15.64 -1.88
CA ALA A 413 -9.73 -15.24 -3.20
C ALA A 413 -8.65 -15.46 -4.28
N PHE A 414 -7.40 -15.05 -4.04
CA PHE A 414 -6.34 -15.22 -5.03
C PHE A 414 -5.91 -16.69 -5.19
N TYR A 415 -5.70 -17.43 -4.09
CA TYR A 415 -5.10 -18.76 -4.16
C TYR A 415 -6.11 -19.91 -4.23
N LEU A 416 -7.28 -19.81 -3.57
CA LEU A 416 -8.28 -20.89 -3.59
C LEU A 416 -9.28 -20.74 -4.74
N VAL A 417 -9.49 -19.52 -5.25
CA VAL A 417 -10.42 -19.27 -6.37
C VAL A 417 -9.65 -18.89 -7.62
N GLY A 418 -8.84 -17.83 -7.56
CA GLY A 418 -8.16 -17.26 -8.72
C GLY A 418 -7.19 -18.22 -9.40
N MET A 419 -6.31 -18.86 -8.63
CA MET A 419 -5.28 -19.75 -9.16
C MET A 419 -5.87 -21.00 -9.85
N PRO A 420 -6.83 -21.74 -9.25
CA PRO A 420 -7.50 -22.83 -9.96
C PRO A 420 -8.19 -22.38 -11.25
N VAL A 421 -8.91 -21.25 -11.21
CA VAL A 421 -9.59 -20.72 -12.40
C VAL A 421 -8.57 -20.33 -13.48
N ALA A 422 -7.45 -19.69 -13.11
CA ALA A 422 -6.37 -19.33 -14.02
C ALA A 422 -5.80 -20.57 -14.71
N VAL A 423 -5.48 -21.63 -13.95
CA VAL A 423 -4.90 -22.87 -14.49
C VAL A 423 -5.90 -23.58 -15.40
N ILE A 424 -7.16 -23.74 -14.98
CA ILE A 424 -8.20 -24.42 -15.76
C ILE A 424 -8.50 -23.65 -17.06
N ALA A 425 -8.63 -22.33 -16.98
CA ALA A 425 -8.92 -21.49 -18.13
C ALA A 425 -7.72 -21.36 -19.07
N GLY A 426 -6.50 -21.26 -18.53
CA GLY A 426 -5.28 -21.10 -19.29
C GLY A 426 -4.86 -22.34 -20.07
N PHE A 427 -4.99 -23.53 -19.47
CA PHE A 427 -4.48 -24.79 -20.02
C PHE A 427 -5.60 -25.70 -20.58
N PRO A 428 -6.46 -26.38 -19.76
CA PRO A 428 -7.54 -27.23 -20.27
C PRO A 428 -8.50 -26.57 -21.26
N LEU A 429 -8.92 -25.32 -21.02
CA LEU A 429 -9.86 -24.62 -21.89
C LEU A 429 -9.18 -23.95 -23.11
N GLY A 430 -7.85 -24.00 -23.20
CA GLY A 430 -7.10 -23.45 -24.33
C GLY A 430 -7.20 -21.91 -24.49
N LEU A 431 -7.61 -21.17 -23.46
CA LEU A 431 -7.73 -19.70 -23.54
C LEU A 431 -6.38 -18.99 -23.36
N GLY A 432 -5.30 -19.71 -23.07
CA GLY A 432 -3.93 -19.21 -22.97
C GLY A 432 -3.82 -18.03 -22.00
N LEU A 433 -3.18 -16.94 -22.44
CA LEU A 433 -2.99 -15.72 -21.64
C LEU A 433 -4.32 -15.12 -21.13
N ARG A 434 -5.40 -15.19 -21.93
CA ARG A 434 -6.71 -14.67 -21.51
C ARG A 434 -7.29 -15.48 -20.36
N GLY A 435 -7.10 -16.81 -20.41
CA GLY A 435 -7.50 -17.72 -19.34
C GLY A 435 -6.83 -17.38 -18.01
N LEU A 436 -5.52 -17.09 -18.03
CA LEU A 436 -4.78 -16.68 -16.84
C LEU A 436 -5.35 -15.38 -16.24
N TRP A 437 -5.67 -14.38 -17.07
CA TRP A 437 -6.29 -13.14 -16.61
C TRP A 437 -7.74 -13.31 -16.12
N PHE A 438 -8.51 -14.25 -16.69
CA PHE A 438 -9.83 -14.59 -16.13
C PHE A 438 -9.75 -15.16 -14.71
N GLY A 439 -8.65 -15.86 -14.38
CA GLY A 439 -8.38 -16.25 -12.99
C GLY A 439 -8.21 -15.05 -12.06
N ILE A 440 -7.50 -14.00 -12.50
CA ILE A 440 -7.41 -12.75 -11.72
C ILE A 440 -8.77 -12.05 -11.61
N VAL A 441 -9.57 -12.02 -12.68
CA VAL A 441 -10.95 -11.49 -12.61
C VAL A 441 -11.77 -12.23 -11.55
N ALA A 442 -11.70 -13.56 -11.52
CA ALA A 442 -12.40 -14.37 -10.52
C ALA A 442 -11.90 -14.12 -9.09
N ALA A 443 -10.59 -13.95 -8.90
CA ALA A 443 -10.01 -13.55 -7.61
C ALA A 443 -10.54 -12.19 -7.16
N GLN A 444 -10.47 -11.18 -8.03
CA GLN A 444 -10.89 -9.81 -7.73
C GLN A 444 -12.40 -9.73 -7.45
N ALA A 445 -13.21 -10.45 -8.22
CA ALA A 445 -14.67 -10.52 -8.04
C ALA A 445 -15.06 -11.19 -6.71
N SER A 446 -14.45 -12.34 -6.39
CA SER A 446 -14.72 -13.01 -5.11
C SER A 446 -14.24 -12.16 -3.92
N CYS A 447 -13.09 -11.51 -4.06
CA CYS A 447 -12.53 -10.70 -2.99
C CYS A 447 -13.34 -9.44 -2.71
N VAL A 448 -13.77 -8.69 -3.75
CA VAL A 448 -14.58 -7.49 -3.56
C VAL A 448 -15.91 -7.81 -2.91
N CYS A 449 -16.58 -8.92 -3.30
CA CYS A 449 -17.83 -9.35 -2.68
C CYS A 449 -17.64 -9.65 -1.18
N LEU A 450 -16.59 -10.39 -0.81
CA LEU A 450 -16.31 -10.74 0.58
C LEU A 450 -15.90 -9.54 1.44
N VAL A 451 -15.08 -8.63 0.90
CA VAL A 451 -14.67 -7.39 1.60
C VAL A 451 -15.88 -6.48 1.82
N LEU A 452 -16.71 -6.26 0.79
CA LEU A 452 -17.93 -5.46 0.92
C LEU A 452 -18.91 -6.09 1.92
N TRP A 453 -19.06 -7.42 1.89
CA TRP A 453 -19.88 -8.13 2.87
C TRP A 453 -19.38 -7.92 4.30
N ALA A 454 -18.05 -8.00 4.53
CA ALA A 454 -17.45 -7.75 5.83
C ALA A 454 -17.67 -6.30 6.32
N ILE A 455 -17.61 -5.32 5.42
CA ILE A 455 -17.84 -3.91 5.74
C ILE A 455 -19.32 -3.65 6.05
N VAL A 456 -20.26 -4.19 5.27
CA VAL A 456 -21.70 -4.04 5.51
C VAL A 456 -22.13 -4.68 6.83
N ARG A 457 -21.52 -5.81 7.21
CA ARG A 457 -21.74 -6.48 8.50
C ARG A 457 -21.02 -5.83 9.68
N THR A 458 -20.26 -4.75 9.46
CA THR A 458 -19.53 -4.09 10.54
C THR A 458 -20.48 -3.30 11.43
N ASP A 459 -20.49 -3.68 12.70
CA ASP A 459 -21.09 -2.89 13.77
C ASP A 459 -20.13 -1.77 14.17
N TRP A 460 -20.38 -0.56 13.66
CA TRP A 460 -19.51 0.60 13.86
C TRP A 460 -19.46 1.06 15.32
N GLU A 461 -20.54 0.89 16.08
CA GLU A 461 -20.56 1.24 17.51
C GLU A 461 -19.62 0.32 18.29
N LYS A 462 -19.72 -0.98 18.05
CA LYS A 462 -18.84 -1.98 18.66
C LYS A 462 -17.37 -1.75 18.30
N GLU A 463 -17.07 -1.40 17.04
CA GLU A 463 -15.69 -1.10 16.64
C GLU A 463 -15.17 0.21 17.25
N ALA A 464 -16.01 1.21 17.48
CA ALA A 464 -15.62 2.42 18.21
C ALA A 464 -15.28 2.13 19.69
N THR A 465 -16.07 1.27 20.35
CA THR A 465 -15.74 0.82 21.72
C THR A 465 -14.42 0.06 21.78
N LYS A 466 -14.15 -0.81 20.81
CA LYS A 466 -12.86 -1.52 20.72
C LYS A 466 -11.70 -0.58 20.45
N ALA A 467 -11.92 0.46 19.63
CA ALA A 467 -10.89 1.45 19.33
C ALA A 467 -10.45 2.23 20.59
N GLU A 468 -11.40 2.52 21.47
CA GLU A 468 -11.10 3.13 22.76
C GLU A 468 -10.23 2.22 23.65
N VAL A 469 -10.57 0.93 23.75
CA VAL A 469 -9.75 -0.04 24.49
C VAL A 469 -8.36 -0.14 23.86
N LEU A 470 -8.27 -0.14 22.53
CA LEU A 470 -6.99 -0.18 21.82
C LEU A 470 -6.11 1.04 22.15
N ALA A 471 -6.73 2.22 22.25
CA ALA A 471 -6.07 3.48 22.61
C ALA A 471 -5.71 3.55 24.11
N ALA A 472 -6.53 2.99 25.00
CA ALA A 472 -6.34 3.02 26.46
C ALA A 472 -5.36 1.95 26.98
N GLU A 473 -5.33 0.76 26.38
CA GLU A 473 -4.37 -0.28 26.80
C GLU A 473 -2.92 0.08 26.39
N GLY A 474 -2.74 1.00 25.43
CA GLY A 474 -1.42 1.56 25.12
C GLY A 474 -0.84 2.39 26.27
N THR A 475 -1.68 2.93 27.15
CA THR A 475 -1.28 3.69 28.34
C THR A 475 -1.01 2.78 29.54
N ILE A 476 -1.65 1.61 29.64
CA ILE A 476 -1.53 0.70 30.81
C ILE A 476 -0.19 -0.06 30.82
N ASP A 477 0.36 -0.41 29.65
CA ASP A 477 1.67 -1.05 29.54
C ASP A 477 2.85 -0.08 29.83
N GLY A 478 2.57 1.22 29.96
CA GLY A 478 3.56 2.28 30.14
C GLY A 478 3.20 3.23 31.29
N GLY A 479 3.27 2.73 32.52
CA GLY A 479 3.46 3.58 33.70
C GLY A 479 2.37 3.50 34.77
N GLY A 480 2.77 3.00 35.95
CA GLY A 480 2.10 3.38 37.18
C GLY A 480 2.23 4.89 37.39
N GLY A 481 1.09 5.53 37.64
CA GLY A 481 1.01 6.82 38.32
C GLY A 481 1.25 8.07 37.47
N GLN A 482 0.24 8.52 36.74
CA GLN A 482 -0.23 9.91 36.85
C GLN A 482 -1.57 10.06 36.10
N GLN A 483 -2.67 9.96 36.86
CA GLN A 483 -3.91 10.62 36.49
C GLN A 483 -3.67 12.13 36.54
N SER A 484 -3.70 12.80 35.40
CA SER A 484 -3.90 14.25 35.34
C SER A 484 -5.08 14.59 34.45
N GLY A 485 -6.13 15.09 35.12
CA GLY A 485 -7.04 16.12 34.62
C GLY A 485 -7.75 15.86 33.31
N LEU A 486 -8.92 15.23 33.39
CA LEU A 486 -10.02 15.56 32.49
C LEU A 486 -10.38 17.04 32.70
N THR A 487 -9.97 17.92 31.79
CA THR A 487 -10.52 19.29 31.69
C THR A 487 -10.78 19.65 30.22
N GLU A 488 -12.09 19.66 29.94
CA GLU A 488 -12.87 20.43 28.95
C GLU A 488 -12.53 20.47 27.44
N PRO A 489 -13.55 20.35 26.57
CA PRO A 489 -13.41 20.53 25.13
C PRO A 489 -13.43 22.02 24.78
N LEU A 490 -12.29 22.57 24.37
CA LEU A 490 -12.27 23.86 23.68
C LEU A 490 -12.69 23.69 22.21
N VAL A 491 -13.84 24.30 21.92
CA VAL A 491 -14.37 24.61 20.60
C VAL A 491 -13.42 25.58 19.89
N THR A 492 -12.91 25.20 18.71
CA THR A 492 -12.81 25.99 17.47
C THR A 492 -12.22 25.12 16.36
#